data_AF-A0A4V6KBZ9-F1
#
_entry.id   AF-A0A4V6KBZ9-F1
#
_cell.length_a   1.000
_cell.length_b   1.000
_cell.length_c   1.000
_cell.angle_alpha   90.00
_cell.angle_beta   90.00
_cell.angle_gamma   90.00
#
_symmetry.space_group_name_H-M   'P 1'
#
loop_
_entity.id
_entity.type
_entity.pdbx_description
1 polymer ?
#
loop_
_entity_poly.entity_id
_entity_poly.type
_entity_poly.pdbx_seq_one_letter_code
_entity_poly.pdbx_strand_id
1 'polypeptide(L)'
;MDLEKYKEQFIKMSNDFGYGGKLDSLKGIDEFFPIMNEIRKDSGVIIFKLDGEREDNIYTFLASGKNLGEGGSIRVDTSDLEGGLSYVCVEYARIAWKWSQSN
;
A
#
# COMPACT_ATOMS: atom_id res chain seq x y z
N MET A 1 1.81 -10.98 10.02
CA MET A 1 2.30 -9.68 9.49
C MET A 1 1.73 -8.59 10.39
N ASP A 2 2.55 -7.63 10.78
CA ASP A 2 2.13 -6.54 11.66
C ASP A 2 1.63 -5.36 10.82
N LEU A 3 0.31 -5.30 10.60
CA LEU A 3 -0.31 -4.30 9.73
C LEU A 3 -0.34 -2.90 10.34
N GLU A 4 -0.36 -2.79 11.67
CA GLU A 4 -0.28 -1.50 12.36
C GLU A 4 1.05 -0.82 12.07
N LYS A 5 2.15 -1.60 12.10
CA LYS A 5 3.46 -1.09 11.69
C LYS A 5 3.48 -0.58 10.24
N TYR A 6 2.74 -1.22 9.33
CA TYR A 6 2.64 -0.73 7.95
C TYR A 6 1.85 0.57 7.84
N LYS A 7 0.80 0.77 8.65
CA LYS A 7 0.07 2.04 8.73
C LYS A 7 0.99 3.19 9.16
N GLU A 8 1.79 2.97 10.20
CA GLU A 8 2.82 3.94 10.64
C GLU A 8 3.84 4.25 9.54
N GLN A 9 4.33 3.20 8.87
CA GLN A 9 5.30 3.35 7.79
C GLN A 9 4.72 4.08 6.57
N PHE A 10 3.45 3.82 6.26
CA PHE A 10 2.75 4.51 5.18
C PHE A 10 2.64 6.02 5.46
N ILE A 11 2.27 6.41 6.69
CA ILE A 11 2.24 7.83 7.06
C ILE A 11 3.62 8.47 6.95
N LYS A 12 4.66 7.80 7.46
CA LYS A 12 6.02 8.33 7.34
C LYS A 12 6.43 8.51 5.88
N MET A 13 6.23 7.48 5.05
CA MET A 13 6.51 7.53 3.61
C MET A 13 5.71 8.63 2.89
N SER A 14 4.41 8.75 3.18
CA SER A 14 3.53 9.77 2.60
C SER A 14 4.00 11.19 2.96
N ASN A 15 4.46 11.38 4.20
CA ASN A 15 5.05 12.63 4.67
C ASN A 15 6.41 12.92 4.02
N ASP A 16 7.27 11.92 3.87
CA ASP A 16 8.57 12.05 3.18
C ASP A 16 8.38 12.48 1.72
N PHE A 17 7.27 12.07 1.07
CA PHE A 17 6.91 12.49 -0.29
C PHE A 17 6.12 13.80 -0.35
N GLY A 18 5.84 14.43 0.79
CA GLY A 18 5.19 15.74 0.86
C GLY A 18 3.66 15.72 0.71
N TYR A 19 3.00 14.56 0.81
CA TYR A 19 1.54 14.47 0.71
C TYR A 19 0.81 14.74 2.03
N GLY A 20 1.52 14.75 3.17
CA GLY A 20 0.98 15.19 4.46
C GLY A 20 -0.15 14.30 4.99
N GLY A 21 0.18 13.17 5.61
CA GLY A 21 -0.77 12.27 6.28
C GLY A 21 -0.68 12.35 7.81
N LYS A 22 -1.81 12.15 8.49
CA LYS A 22 -1.87 11.92 9.94
C LYS A 22 -2.31 10.48 10.19
N LEU A 23 -1.75 9.81 11.20
CA LEU A 23 -2.12 8.42 11.51
C LEU A 23 -3.63 8.29 11.80
N ASP A 24 -4.18 9.27 12.54
CA ASP A 24 -5.60 9.34 12.88
C ASP A 24 -6.50 9.65 11.66
N SER A 25 -5.93 10.01 10.50
CA SER A 25 -6.69 10.25 9.27
C SER A 25 -6.81 9.03 8.37
N LEU A 26 -6.07 7.94 8.63
CA LEU A 26 -6.17 6.71 7.83
C LEU A 26 -7.53 6.06 7.99
N LYS A 27 -8.46 6.42 7.11
CA LYS A 27 -9.81 5.87 7.06
C LYS A 27 -10.28 5.77 5.63
N GLY A 28 -10.62 4.56 5.22
CA GLY A 28 -11.00 4.28 3.84
C GLY A 28 -9.84 4.41 2.86
N ILE A 29 -10.17 4.59 1.59
CA ILE A 29 -9.20 4.50 0.49
C ILE A 29 -8.60 5.86 0.08
N ASP A 30 -9.27 6.97 0.43
CA ASP A 30 -8.96 8.29 -0.13
C ASP A 30 -7.55 8.77 0.23
N GLU A 31 -7.12 8.48 1.46
CA GLU A 31 -5.79 8.81 1.99
C GLU A 31 -4.66 8.12 1.23
N PHE A 32 -4.96 7.03 0.52
CA PHE A 32 -3.98 6.26 -0.25
C PHE A 32 -3.85 6.74 -1.70
N PHE A 33 -4.82 7.49 -2.21
CA PHE A 33 -4.83 7.92 -3.61
C PHE A 33 -3.59 8.69 -4.06
N PRO A 34 -2.96 9.57 -3.27
CA PRO A 34 -1.71 10.21 -3.69
C PRO A 34 -0.64 9.19 -4.09
N ILE A 35 -0.42 8.18 -3.26
CA ILE A 35 0.57 7.13 -3.50
C ILE A 35 0.13 6.20 -4.63
N MET A 36 -1.15 5.81 -4.68
CA MET A 36 -1.68 5.01 -5.79
C MET A 36 -1.51 5.71 -7.15
N ASN A 37 -1.64 7.04 -7.18
CA ASN A 37 -1.42 7.83 -8.38
C ASN A 37 0.04 7.83 -8.81
N GLU A 38 1.01 7.84 -7.89
CA GLU A 38 2.42 7.67 -8.22
C GLU A 38 2.70 6.25 -8.77
N ILE A 39 2.13 5.21 -8.16
CA ILE A 39 2.22 3.83 -8.67
C ILE A 39 1.67 3.76 -10.10
N ARG A 40 0.53 4.41 -10.37
CA ARG A 40 -0.04 4.49 -11.72
C ARG A 40 0.88 5.20 -12.72
N LYS A 41 1.52 6.31 -12.33
CA LYS A 41 2.47 7.04 -13.19
C LYS A 41 3.66 6.16 -13.58
N ASP A 42 4.05 5.24 -12.71
CA ASP A 42 5.07 4.21 -12.97
C ASP A 42 4.61 3.09 -13.91
N SER A 43 3.42 3.21 -14.52
CA SER A 43 2.75 2.12 -15.25
C SER A 43 2.45 0.91 -14.35
N GLY A 44 2.38 1.11 -13.04
CA GLY A 44 1.92 0.11 -12.09
C GLY A 44 0.40 0.00 -12.07
N VAL A 45 -0.09 -1.15 -11.63
CA VAL A 45 -1.51 -1.46 -11.47
C VAL A 45 -1.76 -1.85 -10.02
N ILE A 46 -2.82 -1.32 -9.44
CA ILE A 46 -3.32 -1.71 -8.12
C ILE A 46 -4.71 -2.31 -8.29
N ILE A 47 -4.92 -3.49 -7.72
CA ILE A 47 -6.22 -4.15 -7.62
C ILE A 47 -6.53 -4.31 -6.14
N PHE A 48 -7.70 -3.84 -5.72
CA PHE A 48 -8.30 -4.24 -4.46
C PHE A 48 -9.60 -4.99 -4.78
N LYS A 49 -9.82 -6.11 -4.09
CA LYS A 49 -11.00 -6.97 -4.27
C LYS A 49 -11.63 -7.20 -2.91
N LEU A 50 -12.97 -7.12 -2.86
CA LEU A 50 -13.78 -7.58 -1.73
C LEU A 50 -14.37 -8.95 -2.10
N ASP A 51 -14.18 -9.93 -1.23
CA ASP A 51 -14.59 -11.31 -1.45
C ASP A 51 -15.68 -11.70 -0.44
N GLY A 52 -16.93 -11.65 -0.88
CA GLY A 52 -18.10 -11.91 -0.03
C GLY A 52 -18.31 -13.38 0.34
N GLU A 53 -17.52 -14.30 -0.23
CA GLU A 53 -17.57 -15.72 0.13
C GLU A 53 -16.63 -16.06 1.30
N ARG A 54 -15.78 -15.11 1.73
CA ARG A 54 -14.81 -15.32 2.81
C ARG A 54 -15.32 -14.73 4.12
N GLU A 55 -15.14 -15.48 5.20
CA GLU A 55 -15.38 -15.01 6.56
C GLU A 55 -14.17 -14.21 7.11
N ASP A 56 -12.96 -14.59 6.70
CA ASP A 56 -11.70 -13.95 7.07
C ASP A 56 -10.85 -13.65 5.83
N ASN A 57 -9.98 -12.64 5.92
CA ASN A 57 -9.16 -12.16 4.81
C ASN A 57 -10.02 -11.76 3.60
N ILE A 58 -11.07 -10.99 3.88
CA ILE A 58 -12.12 -10.57 2.95
C ILE A 58 -11.63 -9.62 1.86
N TYR A 59 -10.47 -8.99 2.06
CA TYR A 59 -9.82 -8.15 1.06
C TYR A 59 -8.63 -8.87 0.44
N THR A 60 -8.48 -8.75 -0.88
CA THR A 60 -7.23 -9.03 -1.59
C THR A 60 -6.70 -7.74 -2.19
N PHE A 61 -5.46 -7.40 -1.87
CA PHE A 61 -4.72 -6.30 -2.48
C PHE A 61 -3.58 -6.84 -3.33
N LEU A 62 -3.42 -6.28 -4.52
CA LEU A 62 -2.35 -6.60 -5.45
C LEU A 62 -1.80 -5.30 -6.02
N ALA A 63 -0.50 -5.06 -5.93
CA ALA A 63 0.19 -4.13 -6.83
C ALA A 63 1.06 -4.91 -7.79
N SER A 64 1.14 -4.48 -9.03
CA SER A 64 2.04 -5.03 -10.03
C SER A 64 2.64 -3.91 -10.86
N GLY A 65 3.82 -4.13 -11.43
CA GLY A 65 4.49 -3.13 -12.24
C GLY A 65 5.91 -3.52 -12.60
N LYS A 66 6.40 -3.00 -13.73
CA LYS A 66 7.75 -3.29 -14.25
C LYS A 66 8.86 -2.94 -13.25
N ASN A 67 8.64 -1.93 -12.41
CA ASN A 67 9.63 -1.46 -11.43
C ASN A 67 9.77 -2.41 -10.22
N LEU A 68 8.93 -3.44 -10.11
CA LEU A 68 9.02 -4.47 -9.06
C LEU A 68 10.00 -5.61 -9.39
N GLY A 69 10.61 -5.61 -10.58
CA GLY A 69 11.57 -6.65 -11.00
C GLY A 69 10.92 -8.00 -11.30
N GLU A 70 11.70 -9.09 -11.20
CA GLU A 70 11.26 -10.46 -11.54
C GLU A 70 10.09 -10.98 -10.68
N GLY A 71 9.89 -10.43 -9.48
CA GLY A 71 8.75 -10.76 -8.61
C GLY A 71 7.41 -10.21 -9.11
N GLY A 72 7.42 -9.19 -9.97
CA GLY A 72 6.30 -8.66 -10.77
C GLY A 72 5.09 -8.09 -10.02
N SER A 73 4.87 -8.49 -8.76
CA SER A 73 3.71 -8.13 -7.98
C SER A 73 3.92 -8.30 -6.47
N ILE A 74 3.19 -7.48 -5.70
CA ILE A 74 3.04 -7.54 -4.25
C ILE A 74 1.60 -7.92 -3.99
N ARG A 75 1.35 -8.95 -3.20
CA ARG A 75 -0.01 -9.41 -2.87
C ARG A 75 -0.17 -9.60 -1.37
N VAL A 76 -1.35 -9.20 -0.87
CA VAL A 76 -1.78 -9.57 0.48
C VAL A 76 -3.28 -9.81 0.54
N ASP A 77 -3.68 -10.84 1.28
CA ASP A 77 -5.06 -11.10 1.65
C ASP A 77 -5.21 -10.74 3.16
N THR A 78 -6.20 -9.93 3.52
CA THR A 78 -6.39 -9.43 4.91
C THR A 78 -7.84 -8.98 5.15
N SER A 79 -8.28 -8.89 6.41
CA SER A 79 -9.56 -8.27 6.80
C SER A 79 -9.43 -6.79 7.16
N ASP A 80 -8.21 -6.25 7.13
CA ASP A 80 -7.90 -4.84 7.45
C ASP A 80 -7.65 -4.05 6.16
N LEU A 81 -8.59 -3.18 5.79
CA LEU A 81 -8.56 -2.39 4.56
C LEU A 81 -7.35 -1.45 4.55
N GLU A 82 -7.23 -0.62 5.58
CA GLU A 82 -6.17 0.36 5.70
C GLU A 82 -4.81 -0.32 5.83
N GLY A 83 -4.71 -1.39 6.63
CA GLY A 83 -3.49 -2.17 6.78
C GLY A 83 -3.03 -2.79 5.46
N GLY A 84 -3.94 -3.39 4.69
CA GLY A 84 -3.64 -3.97 3.39
C GLY A 84 -3.16 -2.94 2.36
N LEU A 85 -3.81 -1.78 2.32
CA LEU A 85 -3.38 -0.68 1.45
C LEU A 85 -2.03 -0.09 1.87
N SER A 86 -1.81 0.11 3.17
CA SER A 86 -0.53 0.54 3.70
C SER A 86 0.59 -0.43 3.32
N TYR A 87 0.36 -1.74 3.48
CA TYR A 87 1.33 -2.76 3.09
C TYR A 87 1.72 -2.65 1.62
N VAL A 88 0.73 -2.67 0.72
CA VAL A 88 0.99 -2.66 -0.72
C VAL A 88 1.71 -1.38 -1.15
N CYS A 89 1.30 -0.22 -0.65
CA CYS A 89 1.92 1.06 -0.97
C CYS A 89 3.37 1.13 -0.46
N VAL A 90 3.62 0.72 0.79
CA VAL A 90 4.96 0.76 1.40
C VAL A 90 5.91 -0.22 0.72
N GLU A 91 5.47 -1.44 0.46
CA GLU A 91 6.30 -2.44 -0.22
C GLU A 91 6.62 -2.04 -1.66
N TYR A 92 5.65 -1.43 -2.37
CA TYR A 92 5.91 -0.90 -3.70
C TYR A 92 6.99 0.19 -3.63
N ALA A 93 6.86 1.15 -2.73
CA ALA A 93 7.84 2.22 -2.56
C ALA A 93 9.24 1.70 -2.19
N ARG A 94 9.33 0.68 -1.33
CA ARG A 94 10.61 0.04 -0.98
C ARG A 94 11.28 -0.59 -2.20
N ILE A 95 10.52 -1.31 -3.01
CA ILE A 95 11.08 -2.07 -4.13
C ILE A 95 11.34 -1.15 -5.33
N ALA A 96 10.32 -0.41 -5.76
CA ALA A 96 10.33 0.41 -6.97
C ALA A 96 11.08 1.73 -6.78
N TRP A 97 10.90 2.39 -5.63
CA TRP A 97 11.44 3.74 -5.38
C TRP A 97 12.61 3.74 -4.41
N LYS A 98 13.00 2.57 -3.89
CA LYS A 98 14.07 2.42 -2.90
C LYS A 98 13.84 3.26 -1.65
N TRP A 99 12.57 3.51 -1.30
CA TRP A 99 12.24 4.18 -0.06
C TRP A 99 12.66 3.31 1.12
N SER A 100 13.39 3.90 2.04
CA SER A 100 13.77 3.29 3.31
C SER A 100 13.39 4.25 4.42
N GLN A 101 12.96 3.72 5.56
CA GLN A 101 12.70 4.53 6.73
C GLN A 101 13.98 5.28 7.13
N SER A 102 14.02 6.59 6.90
CA SER A 102 15.09 7.46 7.38
C SER A 102 15.21 7.30 8.90
N ASN A 103 16.42 7.06 9.43
CA ASN A 103 16.64 6.99 10.87
C ASN A 103 16.30 8.33 11.54
#